data_AF-U2M6K4-F1
#
_entry.id   AF-U2M6K4-F1
#
_cell.length_a   1.000
_cell.length_b   1.000
_cell.length_c   1.000
_cell.angle_alpha   90.00
_cell.angle_beta   90.00
_cell.angle_gamma   90.00
#
_symmetry.space_group_name_H-M   'P 1'
#
loop_
_entity.id
_entity.type
_entity.pdbx_description
1 polymer ?
#
loop_
_entity_poly.entity_id
_entity_poly.type
_entity_poly.pdbx_seq_one_letter_code
_entity_poly.pdbx_strand_id
1 'polypeptide(L)'
;MFTGYNLKLNEDFFDNELMSFDEYKIIGESHLNSKVFEYKNDLNRYIRKRTINGSELQDDNFPIIDADVFISHSSNDVSLANALAGWIHKEFKLKVFIDSNVWGYSQKLLEDINSDFCNKKKDENYGFTYDHNACNNVSQHVNIMLSVALQKMIDRVECVILLNTDNSIEVFDDINKTMNITYSPWIYSEIVCTQIVRKKPLLYYRKYAEFFHANESVIPEYALIDLKISYNISLIHLTDLDKEDLMKWNENFKCNCYEKYQDYPLDALYCFKHPKELENTKTLFRYFSCDYIEYFKSVVDGNVDSQYMYELFERVFLCEYEKNNCSICKGERCKCIYKQRGLNE
;
A
#
# COMPACT_ATOMS: atom_id res chain seq x y z
N MET A 1 -0.44 3.57 2.72
CA MET A 1 -0.04 2.21 3.12
C MET A 1 0.33 2.06 4.58
N PHE A 2 0.22 0.85 5.11
CA PHE A 2 0.69 0.44 6.45
C PHE A 2 2.18 0.10 6.44
N THR A 3 2.61 -0.84 5.61
CA THR A 3 4.00 -1.33 5.59
C THR A 3 4.47 -1.68 4.18
N GLY A 4 5.78 -1.79 4.00
CA GLY A 4 6.41 -2.21 2.75
C GLY A 4 7.40 -3.34 2.98
N TYR A 5 7.49 -4.26 2.02
CA TYR A 5 8.37 -5.42 2.08
C TYR A 5 9.40 -5.45 0.95
N ASN A 6 10.59 -5.93 1.28
CA ASN A 6 11.66 -6.22 0.35
C ASN A 6 11.72 -7.74 0.15
N LEU A 7 11.08 -8.25 -0.90
CA LEU A 7 10.90 -9.68 -1.12
C LEU A 7 11.98 -10.24 -2.06
N LYS A 8 12.76 -11.19 -1.58
CA LYS A 8 13.62 -12.02 -2.44
C LYS A 8 12.89 -13.30 -2.79
N LEU A 9 12.65 -13.54 -4.08
CA LEU A 9 11.88 -14.68 -4.56
C LEU A 9 12.38 -15.13 -5.92
N ASN A 10 12.41 -16.44 -6.14
CA ASN A 10 12.71 -17.08 -7.40
C ASN A 10 11.59 -18.08 -7.76
N GLU A 11 11.62 -18.63 -8.98
CA GLU A 11 10.59 -19.57 -9.46
C GLU A 11 10.53 -20.89 -8.66
N ASP A 12 11.62 -21.28 -7.99
CA ASP A 12 11.71 -22.50 -7.17
C ASP A 12 10.73 -22.51 -5.98
N PHE A 13 10.26 -21.33 -5.56
CA PHE A 13 9.22 -21.21 -4.54
C PHE A 13 7.96 -22.01 -4.92
N PHE A 14 7.54 -21.94 -6.18
CA PHE A 14 6.28 -22.50 -6.64
C PHE A 14 6.32 -24.02 -6.80
N ASP A 15 7.51 -24.64 -6.81
CA ASP A 15 7.67 -26.10 -6.88
C ASP A 15 7.08 -26.81 -5.66
N ASN A 16 6.92 -26.10 -4.53
CA ASN A 16 6.40 -26.62 -3.27
C ASN A 16 4.97 -26.17 -2.97
N GLU A 17 4.34 -25.43 -3.88
CA GLU A 17 3.00 -24.88 -3.72
C GLU A 17 1.92 -25.80 -4.33
N LEU A 18 0.66 -25.51 -4.02
CA LEU A 18 -0.48 -26.32 -4.49
C LEU A 18 -0.67 -26.33 -6.02
N MET A 19 -0.19 -25.31 -6.71
CA MET A 19 -0.30 -25.12 -8.15
C MET A 19 1.09 -24.75 -8.69
N SER A 20 1.34 -25.06 -9.95
CA SER A 20 2.62 -24.74 -10.59
C SER A 20 2.80 -23.24 -10.84
N PHE A 21 4.03 -22.83 -11.12
CA PHE A 21 4.36 -21.45 -11.53
C PHE A 21 3.46 -20.94 -12.66
N ASP A 22 3.32 -21.72 -13.74
CA ASP A 22 2.53 -21.33 -14.91
C ASP A 22 1.04 -21.20 -14.58
N GLU A 23 0.51 -22.08 -13.72
CA GLU A 23 -0.88 -22.01 -13.29
C GLU A 23 -1.14 -20.75 -12.45
N TYR A 24 -0.25 -20.41 -11.52
CA TYR A 24 -0.35 -19.16 -10.77
C TYR A 24 -0.16 -17.94 -11.66
N LYS A 25 0.76 -17.98 -12.62
CA LYS A 25 0.92 -16.89 -13.60
C LYS A 25 -0.37 -16.62 -14.35
N ILE A 26 -1.06 -17.65 -14.85
CA ILE A 26 -2.35 -17.51 -15.54
C ILE A 26 -3.41 -16.91 -14.61
N ILE A 27 -3.47 -17.36 -13.34
CA ILE A 27 -4.39 -16.80 -12.34
C ILE A 27 -4.08 -15.31 -12.12
N GLY A 28 -2.81 -14.96 -11.96
CA GLY A 28 -2.36 -13.59 -11.74
C GLY A 28 -2.68 -12.68 -12.93
N GLU A 29 -2.39 -13.13 -14.15
CA GLU A 29 -2.75 -12.42 -15.37
C GLU A 29 -4.26 -12.22 -15.47
N SER A 30 -5.07 -13.25 -15.20
CA SER A 30 -6.54 -13.13 -15.21
C SER A 30 -7.04 -12.13 -14.16
N HIS A 31 -6.51 -12.22 -12.94
CA HIS A 31 -6.83 -11.31 -11.83
C HIS A 31 -6.48 -9.86 -12.16
N LEU A 32 -5.28 -9.61 -12.70
CA LEU A 32 -4.81 -8.28 -13.06
C LEU A 32 -5.55 -7.73 -14.29
N ASN A 33 -5.80 -8.57 -15.30
CA ASN A 33 -6.51 -8.19 -16.53
C ASN A 33 -7.98 -7.85 -16.29
N SER A 34 -8.62 -8.45 -15.29
CA SER A 34 -9.98 -8.07 -14.89
C SER A 34 -10.10 -6.61 -14.43
N LYS A 35 -8.96 -5.97 -14.13
CA LYS A 35 -8.85 -4.58 -13.70
C LYS A 35 -8.29 -3.66 -14.78
N VAL A 36 -7.94 -4.19 -15.95
CA VAL A 36 -7.44 -3.39 -17.08
C VAL A 36 -8.52 -2.42 -17.50
N PHE A 37 -8.22 -1.15 -17.37
CA PHE A 37 -9.05 -0.11 -17.95
C PHE A 37 -8.70 -0.06 -19.43
N GLU A 38 -9.66 -0.39 -20.30
CA GLU A 38 -9.45 -0.26 -21.74
C GLU A 38 -9.08 1.19 -22.06
N TYR A 39 -7.86 1.38 -22.56
CA TYR A 39 -7.44 2.66 -23.10
C TYR A 39 -8.36 3.05 -24.26
N LYS A 40 -9.25 4.00 -24.00
CA LYS A 40 -10.10 4.60 -25.02
C LYS A 40 -9.33 5.73 -25.69
N ASN A 41 -8.85 5.46 -26.90
CA ASN A 41 -8.17 6.45 -27.74
C ASN A 41 -9.16 7.50 -28.27
N ASP A 42 -9.68 8.32 -27.35
CA ASP A 42 -10.56 9.44 -27.65
C ASP A 42 -10.00 10.69 -26.94
N LEU A 43 -8.79 11.10 -27.32
CA LEU A 43 -8.14 12.31 -26.79
C LEU A 43 -9.02 13.56 -26.93
N ASN A 44 -9.86 13.59 -27.97
CA ASN A 44 -10.74 14.72 -28.28
C ASN A 44 -11.69 15.08 -27.13
N ARG A 45 -12.11 14.10 -26.31
CA ARG A 45 -12.98 14.35 -25.16
C ARG A 45 -12.36 15.24 -24.08
N TYR A 46 -11.03 15.30 -24.03
CA TYR A 46 -10.29 16.09 -23.04
C TYR A 46 -9.89 17.47 -23.54
N ILE A 47 -10.04 17.75 -24.84
CA ILE A 47 -9.59 19.01 -25.44
C ILE A 47 -10.70 20.05 -25.32
N ARG A 48 -10.41 21.16 -24.64
CA ARG A 48 -11.27 22.34 -24.59
C ARG A 48 -10.51 23.56 -25.09
N LYS A 49 -10.97 24.17 -26.19
CA LYS A 49 -10.36 25.37 -26.77
C LYS A 49 -8.83 25.25 -27.01
N ARG A 50 -8.37 24.08 -27.48
CA ARG A 50 -6.95 23.71 -27.70
C ARG A 50 -6.11 23.49 -26.43
N THR A 51 -6.74 23.28 -25.28
CA THR A 51 -6.07 22.87 -24.04
C THR A 51 -6.59 21.50 -23.62
N ILE A 52 -5.69 20.58 -23.28
CA ILE A 52 -6.05 19.26 -22.72
C ILE A 52 -6.32 19.43 -21.22
N ASN A 53 -7.43 18.91 -20.73
CA ASN A 53 -7.67 18.77 -19.30
C ASN A 53 -6.84 17.60 -18.75
N GLY A 54 -5.65 17.91 -18.21
CA GLY A 54 -4.73 16.90 -17.71
C GLY A 54 -5.26 16.11 -16.51
N SER A 55 -6.15 16.67 -15.70
CA SER A 55 -6.77 15.96 -14.57
C SER A 55 -7.77 14.91 -15.06
N GLU A 56 -8.68 15.29 -15.97
CA GLU A 56 -9.62 14.33 -16.57
C GLU A 56 -8.86 13.24 -17.36
N LEU A 57 -7.80 13.61 -18.07
CA LEU A 57 -6.95 12.66 -18.78
C LEU A 57 -6.28 11.68 -17.82
N GLN A 58 -5.68 12.17 -16.73
CA GLN A 58 -5.06 11.32 -15.72
C GLN A 58 -6.06 10.40 -15.04
N ASP A 59 -7.20 10.93 -14.58
CA ASP A 59 -8.17 10.16 -13.80
C ASP A 59 -8.82 9.03 -14.63
N ASP A 60 -9.01 9.25 -15.93
CA ASP A 60 -9.56 8.23 -16.84
C ASP A 60 -8.52 7.21 -17.31
N ASN A 61 -7.24 7.60 -17.45
CA ASN A 61 -6.17 6.72 -17.97
C ASN A 61 -5.36 6.06 -16.86
N PHE A 62 -5.38 6.61 -15.65
CA PHE A 62 -4.70 6.04 -14.50
C PHE A 62 -5.64 6.08 -13.28
N PRO A 63 -6.83 5.46 -13.37
CA PRO A 63 -7.82 5.51 -12.31
C PRO A 63 -7.30 4.80 -11.07
N ILE A 64 -7.69 5.29 -9.89
CA ILE A 64 -7.36 4.61 -8.64
C ILE A 64 -8.12 3.28 -8.57
N ILE A 65 -7.35 2.20 -8.46
CA ILE A 65 -7.87 0.83 -8.42
C ILE A 65 -8.03 0.37 -6.97
N ASP A 66 -9.06 -0.43 -6.73
CA ASP A 66 -9.23 -1.10 -5.44
C ASP A 66 -8.27 -2.30 -5.34
N ALA A 67 -7.29 -2.17 -4.44
CA ALA A 67 -6.23 -3.15 -4.23
C ALA A 67 -5.74 -3.12 -2.78
N ASP A 68 -5.35 -4.29 -2.28
CA ASP A 68 -4.81 -4.50 -0.95
C ASP A 68 -3.27 -4.46 -0.98
N VAL A 69 -2.68 -4.98 -2.07
CA VAL A 69 -1.23 -5.13 -2.25
C VAL A 69 -0.78 -4.50 -3.57
N PHE A 70 0.25 -3.68 -3.53
CA PHE A 70 0.99 -3.19 -4.70
C PHE A 70 2.28 -4.00 -4.86
N ILE A 71 2.57 -4.51 -6.06
CA ILE A 71 3.87 -5.16 -6.36
C ILE A 71 4.68 -4.27 -7.30
N SER A 72 5.84 -3.82 -6.82
CA SER A 72 6.89 -3.17 -7.62
C SER A 72 7.86 -4.25 -8.14
N HIS A 73 8.20 -4.20 -9.42
CA HIS A 73 9.08 -5.18 -10.07
C HIS A 73 9.81 -4.59 -11.28
N SER A 74 10.88 -5.24 -11.72
CA SER A 74 11.51 -4.95 -13.02
C SER A 74 10.64 -5.40 -14.17
N SER A 75 10.67 -4.65 -15.28
CA SER A 75 10.01 -5.05 -16.53
C SER A 75 10.52 -6.38 -17.09
N ASN A 76 11.66 -6.88 -16.59
CA ASN A 76 12.19 -8.19 -16.96
C ASN A 76 11.62 -9.33 -16.10
N ASP A 77 10.92 -9.03 -15.01
CA ASP A 77 10.39 -10.02 -14.05
C ASP A 77 8.87 -10.20 -14.15
N VAL A 78 8.26 -9.82 -15.28
CA VAL A 78 6.81 -9.83 -15.47
C VAL A 78 6.18 -11.19 -15.16
N SER A 79 6.78 -12.29 -15.61
CA SER A 79 6.26 -13.63 -15.35
C SER A 79 6.24 -13.95 -13.85
N LEU A 80 7.32 -13.62 -13.13
CA LEU A 80 7.44 -13.87 -11.70
C LEU A 80 6.49 -12.99 -10.89
N ALA A 81 6.35 -11.72 -11.26
CA ALA A 81 5.41 -10.80 -10.64
C ALA A 81 3.94 -11.24 -10.84
N ASN A 82 3.59 -11.70 -12.04
CA ASN A 82 2.27 -12.28 -12.33
C ASN A 82 2.02 -13.56 -11.52
N ALA A 83 2.99 -14.47 -11.45
CA ALA A 83 2.87 -15.69 -10.65
C ALA A 83 2.68 -15.38 -9.16
N LEU A 84 3.46 -14.44 -8.60
CA LEU A 84 3.31 -13.98 -7.22
C LEU A 84 1.93 -13.35 -6.99
N ALA A 85 1.44 -12.51 -7.90
CA ALA A 85 0.11 -11.92 -7.81
C ALA A 85 -0.99 -13.00 -7.83
N GLY A 86 -0.83 -14.01 -8.67
CA GLY A 86 -1.74 -15.15 -8.76
C GLY A 86 -1.75 -15.99 -7.50
N TRP A 87 -0.58 -16.27 -6.90
CA TRP A 87 -0.46 -16.98 -5.63
C TRP A 87 -1.15 -16.22 -4.49
N ILE A 88 -0.84 -14.92 -4.33
CA ILE A 88 -1.46 -14.06 -3.31
C ILE A 88 -2.99 -14.05 -3.47
N HIS A 89 -3.48 -13.89 -4.71
CA HIS A 89 -4.91 -13.85 -4.96
C HIS A 89 -5.57 -15.21 -4.73
N LYS A 90 -4.93 -16.30 -5.15
CA LYS A 90 -5.49 -17.65 -5.04
C LYS A 90 -5.63 -18.07 -3.58
N GLU A 91 -4.57 -17.92 -2.81
CA GLU A 91 -4.47 -18.40 -1.42
C GLU A 91 -5.25 -17.49 -0.46
N PHE A 92 -5.15 -16.17 -0.62
CA PHE A 92 -5.66 -15.21 0.37
C PHE A 92 -6.85 -14.39 -0.11
N LYS A 93 -7.25 -14.48 -1.38
CA LYS A 93 -8.29 -13.62 -2.01
C LYS A 93 -7.98 -12.13 -1.99
N LEU A 94 -6.72 -11.77 -1.70
CA LEU A 94 -6.27 -10.38 -1.73
C LEU A 94 -6.24 -9.85 -3.16
N LYS A 95 -6.57 -8.57 -3.30
CA LYS A 95 -6.56 -7.84 -4.56
C LYS A 95 -5.17 -7.25 -4.78
N VAL A 96 -4.39 -7.88 -5.65
CA VAL A 96 -3.08 -7.35 -6.09
C VAL A 96 -3.25 -6.30 -7.19
N PHE A 97 -2.34 -5.32 -7.21
CA PHE A 97 -2.14 -4.34 -8.28
C PHE A 97 -0.68 -4.37 -8.76
N ILE A 98 -0.51 -4.37 -10.08
CA ILE A 98 0.76 -4.20 -10.80
C ILE A 98 0.51 -3.21 -11.91
N ASP A 99 1.31 -2.15 -11.99
CA ASP A 99 1.10 -1.04 -12.90
C ASP A 99 1.29 -1.44 -14.37
N SER A 100 2.31 -2.24 -14.68
CA SER A 100 2.59 -2.70 -16.05
C SER A 100 1.45 -3.52 -16.64
N ASN A 101 0.72 -4.29 -15.82
CA ASN A 101 -0.46 -5.02 -16.25
C ASN A 101 -1.68 -4.12 -16.40
N VAL A 102 -1.92 -3.20 -15.46
CA VAL A 102 -3.17 -2.44 -15.38
C VAL A 102 -3.16 -1.17 -16.24
N TRP A 103 -1.99 -0.53 -16.36
CA TRP A 103 -1.75 0.76 -17.04
C TRP A 103 -0.69 0.68 -18.14
N GLY A 104 -0.37 -0.53 -18.65
CA GLY A 104 0.67 -0.82 -19.65
C GLY A 104 0.52 -0.13 -21.02
N TYR A 105 -0.34 0.88 -21.13
CA TYR A 105 -0.58 1.71 -22.31
C TYR A 105 -0.04 3.14 -22.16
N SER A 106 0.71 3.47 -21.10
CA SER A 106 1.29 4.82 -20.93
C SER A 106 2.13 5.27 -22.13
N GLN A 107 2.92 4.36 -22.72
CA GLN A 107 3.67 4.60 -23.94
C GLN A 107 2.77 4.88 -25.15
N LYS A 108 1.64 4.16 -25.26
CA LYS A 108 0.66 4.38 -26.31
C LYS A 108 -0.04 5.74 -26.17
N LEU A 109 -0.42 6.12 -24.94
CA LEU A 109 -0.95 7.46 -24.65
C LEU A 109 0.05 8.56 -25.05
N LEU A 110 1.33 8.38 -24.73
CA LEU A 110 2.40 9.29 -25.15
C LEU A 110 2.49 9.40 -26.68
N GLU A 111 2.45 8.28 -27.40
CA GLU A 111 2.50 8.23 -28.87
C GLU A 111 1.28 8.87 -29.55
N ASP A 112 0.09 8.68 -28.98
CA ASP A 112 -1.15 9.28 -29.48
C ASP A 112 -1.12 10.81 -29.31
N ILE A 113 -0.74 11.32 -28.13
CA ILE A 113 -0.60 12.77 -27.93
C ILE A 113 0.51 13.35 -28.82
N ASN A 114 1.65 12.67 -28.94
CA ASN A 114 2.72 13.12 -29.83
C ASN A 114 2.26 13.18 -31.30
N SER A 115 1.45 12.21 -31.72
CA SER A 115 0.91 12.16 -33.08
C SER A 115 0.02 13.35 -33.42
N ASP A 116 -0.77 13.81 -32.46
CA ASP A 116 -1.74 14.89 -32.67
C ASP A 116 -1.15 16.28 -32.44
N PHE A 117 -0.17 16.43 -31.53
CA PHE A 117 0.27 17.74 -31.03
C PHE A 117 1.73 18.10 -31.29
N CYS A 118 2.56 17.17 -31.77
CA CYS A 118 4.00 17.42 -31.94
C CYS A 118 4.41 17.60 -33.42
N ASN A 119 3.57 18.26 -34.21
CA ASN A 119 3.86 18.59 -35.62
C ASN A 119 4.34 17.38 -36.45
N LYS A 120 3.65 16.24 -36.30
CA LYS A 120 3.96 15.01 -37.03
C LYS A 120 4.00 15.26 -38.54
N LYS A 121 5.14 14.99 -39.17
CA LYS A 121 5.34 15.11 -40.62
C LYS A 121 5.87 13.81 -41.17
N LYS A 122 5.37 13.40 -42.33
CA LYS A 122 5.93 12.25 -43.05
C LYS A 122 7.21 12.68 -43.76
N ASP A 123 8.28 11.96 -43.51
CA ASP A 123 9.55 12.06 -44.22
C ASP A 123 9.67 10.88 -45.19
N GLU A 124 10.02 11.15 -46.44
CA GLU A 124 10.07 10.14 -47.50
C GLU A 124 11.14 9.07 -47.27
N ASN A 125 12.20 9.38 -46.51
CA ASN A 125 13.35 8.50 -46.27
C ASN A 125 13.40 7.93 -44.85
N TYR A 126 12.83 8.64 -43.86
CA TYR A 126 13.00 8.32 -42.43
C TYR A 126 11.67 8.07 -41.68
N GLY A 127 10.54 8.01 -42.37
CA GLY A 127 9.24 7.66 -41.77
C GLY A 127 8.47 8.87 -41.27
N PHE A 128 8.38 9.07 -39.96
CA PHE A 128 7.71 10.23 -39.37
C PHE A 128 8.69 11.05 -38.53
N THR A 129 8.63 12.37 -38.68
CA THR A 129 9.36 13.34 -37.87
C THR A 129 8.39 14.10 -36.97
N TYR A 130 8.88 14.53 -35.81
CA TYR A 130 8.14 15.28 -34.82
C TYR A 130 8.96 16.47 -34.34
N ASP A 131 8.28 17.50 -33.81
CA ASP A 131 8.95 18.57 -33.08
C ASP A 131 9.48 18.04 -31.75
N HIS A 132 10.80 18.02 -31.60
CA HIS A 132 11.48 17.48 -30.43
C HIS A 132 11.07 18.16 -29.12
N ASN A 133 10.94 19.50 -29.12
CA ASN A 133 10.58 20.23 -27.90
C ASN A 133 9.13 19.96 -27.49
N ALA A 134 8.23 19.83 -28.46
CA ALA A 134 6.86 19.42 -28.22
C ALA A 134 6.81 17.99 -27.65
N CYS A 135 7.56 17.03 -28.20
CA CYS A 135 7.63 15.66 -27.69
C CYS A 135 8.15 15.59 -26.25
N ASN A 136 9.14 16.40 -25.90
CA ASN A 136 9.67 16.48 -24.54
C ASN A 136 8.61 17.03 -23.57
N ASN A 137 7.87 18.06 -23.98
CA ASN A 137 6.79 18.62 -23.16
C ASN A 137 5.67 17.59 -22.92
N VAL A 138 5.27 16.84 -23.95
CA VAL A 138 4.27 15.76 -23.80
C VAL A 138 4.79 14.66 -22.86
N SER A 139 6.03 14.22 -23.06
CA SER A 139 6.68 13.21 -22.21
C SER A 139 6.69 13.62 -20.74
N GLN A 140 7.01 14.88 -20.44
CA GLN A 140 6.97 15.41 -19.07
C GLN A 140 5.57 15.28 -18.45
N HIS A 141 4.52 15.66 -19.18
CA HIS A 141 3.15 15.58 -18.67
C HIS A 141 2.68 14.14 -18.45
N VAL A 142 2.87 13.25 -19.43
CA VAL A 142 2.43 11.85 -19.31
C VAL A 142 3.19 11.14 -18.19
N ASN A 143 4.51 11.35 -18.10
CA ASN A 143 5.31 10.72 -17.04
C ASN A 143 4.92 11.22 -15.64
N ILE A 144 4.61 12.51 -15.48
CA ILE A 144 4.13 13.06 -14.20
C ILE A 144 2.74 12.50 -13.86
N MET A 145 1.83 12.38 -14.83
CA MET A 145 0.51 11.78 -14.60
C MET A 145 0.62 10.35 -14.08
N LEU A 146 1.45 9.53 -14.72
CA LEU A 146 1.70 8.15 -14.29
C LEU A 146 2.37 8.12 -12.90
N SER A 147 3.42 8.91 -12.68
CA SER A 147 4.12 8.96 -11.39
C SER A 147 3.19 9.35 -10.24
N VAL A 148 2.36 10.38 -10.42
CA VAL A 148 1.39 10.80 -9.41
C VAL A 148 0.32 9.71 -9.18
N ALA A 149 -0.12 9.02 -10.24
CA ALA A 149 -1.07 7.92 -10.10
C ALA A 149 -0.48 6.73 -9.31
N LEU A 150 0.78 6.36 -9.58
CA LEU A 150 1.52 5.34 -8.82
C LEU A 150 1.63 5.73 -7.33
N GLN A 151 1.99 6.98 -7.04
CA GLN A 151 2.06 7.47 -5.66
C GLN A 151 0.70 7.41 -4.95
N LYS A 152 -0.39 7.76 -5.64
CA LYS A 152 -1.76 7.62 -5.11
C LYS A 152 -2.13 6.16 -4.84
N MET A 153 -1.72 5.22 -5.70
CA MET A 153 -1.92 3.80 -5.47
C MET A 153 -1.14 3.30 -4.25
N ILE A 154 0.13 3.69 -4.12
CA ILE A 154 0.98 3.37 -2.96
C ILE A 154 0.38 3.95 -1.65
N ASP A 155 -0.17 5.17 -1.66
CA ASP A 155 -0.87 5.71 -0.49
C ASP A 155 -2.11 4.88 -0.12
N ARG A 156 -2.82 4.35 -1.12
CA ARG A 156 -4.09 3.63 -0.94
C ARG A 156 -3.92 2.21 -0.41
N VAL A 157 -3.03 1.41 -0.99
CA VAL A 157 -2.88 -0.01 -0.65
C VAL A 157 -2.50 -0.21 0.82
N GLU A 158 -2.83 -1.35 1.39
CA GLU A 158 -2.40 -1.71 2.75
C GLU A 158 -0.90 -1.99 2.78
N CYS A 159 -0.38 -2.70 1.77
CA CYS A 159 1.01 -3.09 1.71
C CYS A 159 1.64 -2.94 0.32
N VAL A 160 2.93 -2.62 0.29
CA VAL A 160 3.76 -2.64 -0.92
C VAL A 160 4.77 -3.77 -0.83
N ILE A 161 4.97 -4.53 -1.90
CA ILE A 161 6.01 -5.55 -2.01
C ILE A 161 6.93 -5.15 -3.16
N LEU A 162 8.22 -4.97 -2.88
CA LEU A 162 9.26 -4.87 -3.89
C LEU A 162 9.76 -6.30 -4.19
N LEU A 163 9.60 -6.76 -5.43
CA LEU A 163 10.20 -8.00 -5.91
C LEU A 163 11.68 -7.74 -6.23
N ASN A 164 12.56 -8.06 -5.28
CA ASN A 164 13.98 -7.77 -5.33
C ASN A 164 14.76 -8.92 -5.98
N THR A 165 14.79 -8.88 -7.31
CA THR A 165 15.69 -9.67 -8.16
C THR A 165 16.89 -8.83 -8.58
N ASP A 166 17.90 -9.48 -9.17
CA ASP A 166 19.04 -8.80 -9.78
C ASP A 166 18.63 -7.87 -10.95
N ASN A 167 17.46 -8.08 -11.55
CA ASN A 167 16.91 -7.20 -12.61
C ASN A 167 16.28 -5.92 -12.04
N SER A 168 15.94 -5.91 -10.75
CA SER A 168 15.23 -4.81 -10.09
C SER A 168 16.21 -3.94 -9.30
N ILE A 169 17.10 -4.59 -8.54
CA ILE A 169 18.16 -3.98 -7.74
C ILE A 169 19.45 -4.73 -8.02
N GLU A 170 20.41 -4.06 -8.66
CA GLU A 170 21.76 -4.58 -8.76
C GLU A 170 22.52 -4.30 -7.46
N VAL A 171 23.22 -5.31 -6.94
CA VAL A 171 24.11 -5.18 -5.79
C VAL A 171 25.52 -4.95 -6.31
N PHE A 172 26.04 -3.73 -6.15
CA PHE A 172 27.44 -3.43 -6.48
C PHE A 172 28.31 -3.61 -5.25
N ASP A 173 29.33 -4.49 -5.33
CA ASP A 173 30.34 -4.67 -4.29
C ASP A 173 31.74 -4.47 -4.87
N ASP A 174 32.44 -3.45 -4.37
CA ASP A 174 33.82 -3.17 -4.75
C ASP A 174 34.76 -3.26 -3.54
N ILE A 175 34.38 -3.99 -2.48
CA ILE A 175 35.23 -4.68 -1.46
C ILE A 175 34.58 -4.75 -0.05
N ASN A 176 33.59 -3.93 0.33
CA ASN A 176 32.84 -4.04 1.62
C ASN A 176 31.74 -2.95 1.85
N LYS A 177 31.10 -2.40 0.80
CA LYS A 177 30.00 -1.41 0.96
C LYS A 177 28.90 -1.64 -0.07
N THR A 178 27.95 -2.48 0.32
CA THR A 178 26.74 -2.88 -0.41
C THR A 178 25.88 -1.68 -0.77
N MET A 179 26.02 -1.19 -2.00
CA MET A 179 25.12 -0.18 -2.55
C MET A 179 24.11 -0.88 -3.46
N ASN A 180 22.85 -0.81 -3.08
CA ASN A 180 21.73 -1.25 -3.91
C ASN A 180 21.46 -0.17 -4.96
N ILE A 181 21.63 -0.50 -6.24
CA ILE A 181 21.46 0.43 -7.37
C ILE A 181 20.29 -0.07 -8.21
N THR A 182 19.43 0.85 -8.64
CA THR A 182 18.44 0.56 -9.68
C THR A 182 18.64 1.52 -10.84
N TYR A 183 18.57 0.99 -12.07
CA TYR A 183 18.59 1.79 -13.28
C TYR A 183 17.18 2.16 -13.76
N SER A 184 16.14 1.62 -13.12
CA SER A 184 14.75 1.94 -13.45
C SER A 184 14.31 3.21 -12.71
N PRO A 185 13.96 4.29 -13.44
CA PRO A 185 13.44 5.50 -12.80
C PRO A 185 12.09 5.26 -12.09
N TRP A 186 11.31 4.27 -12.55
CA TRP A 186 10.02 3.91 -11.96
C TRP A 186 10.20 3.19 -10.62
N ILE A 187 11.05 2.16 -10.57
CA ILE A 187 11.36 1.44 -9.32
C ILE A 187 11.95 2.41 -8.30
N TYR A 188 12.87 3.30 -8.72
CA TYR A 188 13.40 4.34 -7.86
C TYR A 188 12.27 5.21 -7.27
N SER A 189 11.37 5.72 -8.12
CA SER A 189 10.25 6.57 -7.69
C SER A 189 9.30 5.84 -6.73
N GLU A 190 9.01 4.56 -6.97
CA GLU A 190 8.13 3.75 -6.14
C GLU A 190 8.75 3.50 -4.76
N ILE A 191 10.03 3.11 -4.71
CA ILE A 191 10.76 2.89 -3.45
C ILE A 191 10.86 4.20 -2.65
N VAL A 192 11.22 5.32 -3.29
CA VAL A 192 11.26 6.63 -2.62
C VAL A 192 9.86 7.02 -2.14
N CYS A 193 8.81 6.75 -2.92
CA CYS A 193 7.43 6.95 -2.48
C CYS A 193 7.15 6.18 -1.19
N THR A 194 7.64 4.93 -1.05
CA THR A 194 7.43 4.15 0.18
C THR A 194 8.04 4.75 1.45
N GLN A 195 9.03 5.63 1.30
CA GLN A 195 9.67 6.34 2.39
C GLN A 195 8.92 7.61 2.79
N ILE A 196 8.36 8.33 1.82
CA ILE A 196 7.78 9.66 2.04
C ILE A 196 6.25 9.65 2.19
N VAL A 197 5.57 8.64 1.65
CA VAL A 197 4.12 8.53 1.73
C VAL A 197 3.69 8.35 3.19
N ARG A 198 2.56 8.95 3.57
CA ARG A 198 2.02 8.80 4.92
C ARG A 198 1.81 7.33 5.25
N LYS A 199 2.29 6.91 6.42
CA LYS A 199 2.04 5.58 6.97
C LYS A 199 0.69 5.62 7.69
N LYS A 200 -0.24 4.79 7.24
CA LYS A 200 -1.56 4.62 7.86
C LYS A 200 -1.45 3.44 8.84
N PRO A 201 -1.80 3.60 10.12
CA PRO A 201 -1.70 2.49 11.07
C PRO A 201 -2.70 1.39 10.71
N LEU A 202 -2.41 0.16 11.13
CA LEU A 202 -3.21 -1.03 10.81
C LEU A 202 -4.70 -0.86 11.16
N LEU A 203 -5.02 -0.11 12.22
CA LEU A 203 -6.37 0.28 12.63
C LEU A 203 -7.22 0.86 11.48
N TYR A 204 -6.58 1.60 10.57
CA TYR A 204 -7.24 2.19 9.40
C TYR A 204 -7.87 1.13 8.49
N TYR A 205 -7.21 -0.03 8.36
CA TYR A 205 -7.59 -1.11 7.43
C TYR A 205 -8.49 -2.16 8.06
N ARG A 206 -8.84 -2.02 9.34
CA ARG A 206 -9.60 -3.01 10.09
C ARG A 206 -10.99 -2.50 10.46
N LYS A 207 -11.87 -3.46 10.73
CA LYS A 207 -13.23 -3.30 11.25
C LYS A 207 -13.53 -4.52 12.13
N TYR A 208 -12.69 -4.79 13.14
CA TYR A 208 -12.80 -5.94 14.05
C TYR A 208 -14.07 -5.91 14.95
N ALA A 209 -15.18 -5.34 14.50
CA ALA A 209 -16.37 -5.07 15.31
C ALA A 209 -17.05 -6.34 15.85
N GLU A 210 -16.65 -7.53 15.42
CA GLU A 210 -17.18 -8.79 15.94
C GLU A 210 -16.02 -9.73 16.30
N PHE A 211 -16.26 -10.55 17.34
CA PHE A 211 -15.35 -11.51 17.96
C PHE A 211 -14.34 -10.91 18.95
N PHE A 212 -14.64 -10.99 20.26
CA PHE A 212 -13.89 -11.80 21.23
C PHE A 212 -14.31 -11.47 22.68
N HIS A 213 -14.58 -12.53 23.46
CA HIS A 213 -14.73 -12.47 24.91
C HIS A 213 -13.38 -12.14 25.57
N ALA A 214 -13.41 -11.18 26.50
CA ALA A 214 -12.24 -10.70 27.23
C ALA A 214 -11.55 -11.81 28.02
N ASN A 215 -10.23 -11.94 27.86
CA ASN A 215 -9.33 -12.44 28.91
C ASN A 215 -8.13 -11.48 28.98
N GLU A 216 -7.86 -11.01 30.20
CA GLU A 216 -6.95 -9.92 30.55
C GLU A 216 -5.47 -10.30 30.44
N SER A 217 -4.63 -9.34 30.06
CA SER A 217 -3.21 -9.25 30.43
C SER A 217 -2.74 -7.79 30.31
N VAL A 218 -1.96 -7.34 31.29
CA VAL A 218 -1.51 -5.97 31.57
C VAL A 218 -0.17 -5.67 30.90
N ILE A 219 0.14 -4.39 30.56
CA ILE A 219 1.39 -3.60 30.86
C ILE A 219 1.57 -2.37 29.92
N PRO A 220 2.17 -1.23 30.38
CA PRO A 220 1.92 0.13 29.89
C PRO A 220 3.15 0.87 29.28
N GLU A 221 2.89 2.15 28.93
CA GLU A 221 3.78 3.34 29.03
C GLU A 221 4.38 3.96 27.74
N TYR A 222 4.31 5.31 27.72
CA TYR A 222 4.49 6.23 26.59
C TYR A 222 5.96 6.59 26.32
N ALA A 223 6.29 6.89 25.06
CA ALA A 223 7.41 7.77 24.72
C ALA A 223 7.09 8.62 23.48
N LEU A 224 7.02 9.93 23.67
CA LEU A 224 7.07 10.94 22.61
C LEU A 224 8.53 11.15 22.20
N ILE A 225 8.85 11.15 20.90
CA ILE A 225 10.19 11.52 20.40
C ILE A 225 10.04 12.58 19.31
N ASP A 226 10.72 13.71 19.53
CA ASP A 226 10.92 14.84 18.63
C ASP A 226 11.77 14.46 17.39
N LEU A 227 11.40 15.02 16.23
CA LEU A 227 12.02 14.79 14.92
C LEU A 227 13.01 15.91 14.50
N LYS A 228 14.22 15.56 14.03
CA LYS A 228 15.09 16.40 13.17
C LYS A 228 15.83 15.58 12.07
N ILE A 229 16.21 16.27 10.97
CA ILE A 229 16.33 15.84 9.54
C ILE A 229 17.77 15.48 9.05
N SER A 230 17.94 14.57 8.06
CA SER A 230 18.80 14.66 6.83
C SER A 230 18.79 13.36 5.96
N TYR A 231 19.29 13.36 4.71
CA TYR A 231 19.04 12.31 3.68
C TYR A 231 20.26 11.48 3.22
N ASN A 232 20.06 10.15 3.20
CA ASN A 232 20.69 9.11 2.36
C ASN A 232 19.61 8.03 2.11
N ILE A 233 19.56 7.38 0.93
CA ILE A 233 18.52 6.38 0.63
C ILE A 233 18.90 5.03 1.25
N SER A 234 17.96 4.46 2.00
CA SER A 234 18.10 3.22 2.75
C SER A 234 16.93 2.30 2.44
N LEU A 235 17.14 0.99 2.32
CA LEU A 235 16.07 -0.01 2.28
C LEU A 235 15.67 -0.50 3.70
N ILE A 236 16.32 -0.01 4.76
CA ILE A 236 16.08 -0.41 6.18
C ILE A 236 14.62 -0.22 6.60
N HIS A 237 13.88 0.66 5.94
CA HIS A 237 12.45 0.90 6.23
C HIS A 237 11.51 -0.15 5.62
N LEU A 238 11.99 -0.96 4.68
CA LEU A 238 11.25 -2.12 4.18
C LEU A 238 11.60 -3.32 5.04
N THR A 239 10.58 -4.07 5.45
CA THR A 239 10.81 -5.32 6.17
C THR A 239 11.20 -6.40 5.18
N ASP A 240 12.26 -7.16 5.45
CA ASP A 240 12.64 -8.25 4.55
C ASP A 240 11.60 -9.37 4.56
N LEU A 241 11.32 -9.90 3.37
CA LEU A 241 10.57 -11.14 3.15
C LEU A 241 11.39 -12.08 2.29
N ASP A 242 11.27 -13.36 2.59
CA ASP A 242 11.79 -14.47 1.79
C ASP A 242 10.71 -15.54 1.57
N LYS A 243 11.10 -16.63 0.90
CA LYS A 243 10.20 -17.74 0.61
C LYS A 243 9.71 -18.45 1.88
N GLU A 244 10.55 -18.57 2.90
CA GLU A 244 10.21 -19.17 4.18
C GLU A 244 9.13 -18.35 4.90
N ASP A 245 9.20 -17.02 4.83
CA ASP A 245 8.16 -16.13 5.35
C ASP A 245 6.83 -16.28 4.59
N LEU A 246 6.87 -16.44 3.26
CA LEU A 246 5.67 -16.68 2.45
C LEU A 246 5.01 -18.01 2.82
N MET A 247 5.79 -19.07 3.00
CA MET A 247 5.29 -20.39 3.45
C MET A 247 4.65 -20.26 4.83
N LYS A 248 5.34 -19.60 5.78
CA LYS A 248 4.82 -19.38 7.13
C LYS A 248 3.54 -18.54 7.15
N TRP A 249 3.43 -17.56 6.26
CA TRP A 249 2.18 -16.80 6.09
C TRP A 249 1.04 -17.71 5.64
N ASN A 250 1.26 -18.54 4.62
CA ASN A 250 0.26 -19.47 4.11
C ASN A 250 -0.14 -20.50 5.19
N GLU A 251 0.82 -21.07 5.90
CA GLU A 251 0.59 -21.98 7.03
C GLU A 251 -0.21 -21.31 8.14
N ASN A 252 0.15 -20.09 8.57
CA ASN A 252 -0.57 -19.36 9.61
C ASN A 252 -2.02 -19.06 9.23
N PHE A 253 -2.26 -18.75 7.95
CA PHE A 253 -3.58 -18.49 7.40
C PHE A 253 -4.43 -19.77 7.36
N LYS A 254 -3.84 -20.92 7.00
CA LYS A 254 -4.53 -22.22 6.92
C LYS A 254 -4.76 -22.88 8.28
N CYS A 255 -3.77 -22.83 9.18
CA CYS A 255 -3.78 -23.55 10.47
C CYS A 255 -4.60 -22.85 11.56
N ASN A 256 -4.65 -21.52 11.57
CA ASN A 256 -5.53 -20.79 12.48
C ASN A 256 -6.89 -20.66 11.83
N CYS A 257 -7.78 -21.63 12.13
CA CYS A 257 -9.21 -21.65 11.83
C CYS A 257 -9.66 -20.42 11.02
N TYR A 258 -9.86 -20.65 9.72
CA TYR A 258 -10.32 -19.72 8.68
C TYR A 258 -11.03 -18.46 9.22
N GLU A 259 -11.94 -18.63 10.17
CA GLU A 259 -12.64 -17.57 10.95
C GLU A 259 -11.76 -16.39 11.44
N LYS A 260 -10.51 -16.57 11.89
CA LYS A 260 -9.74 -15.47 12.52
C LYS A 260 -9.13 -14.47 11.52
N TYR A 261 -8.78 -14.93 10.33
CA TYR A 261 -8.08 -14.13 9.32
C TYR A 261 -8.84 -14.01 8.00
N GLN A 262 -10.05 -14.58 7.90
CA GLN A 262 -10.87 -14.54 6.69
C GLN A 262 -11.12 -13.11 6.20
N ASP A 263 -11.40 -12.19 7.13
CA ASP A 263 -11.65 -10.79 6.77
C ASP A 263 -10.37 -9.98 6.54
N TYR A 264 -9.25 -10.43 7.14
CA TYR A 264 -7.96 -9.73 7.10
C TYR A 264 -6.78 -10.70 6.91
N PRO A 265 -6.59 -11.27 5.70
CA PRO A 265 -5.57 -12.28 5.44
C PRO A 265 -4.13 -11.80 5.70
N LEU A 266 -3.86 -10.51 5.55
CA LEU A 266 -2.56 -9.90 5.85
C LEU A 266 -2.21 -9.96 7.35
N ASP A 267 -3.18 -10.11 8.26
CA ASP A 267 -2.89 -10.29 9.69
C ASP A 267 -2.18 -11.61 9.99
N ALA A 268 -2.35 -12.63 9.14
CA ALA A 268 -1.60 -13.88 9.24
C ALA A 268 -0.09 -13.68 8.95
N LEU A 269 0.27 -12.70 8.12
CA LEU A 269 1.65 -12.25 7.92
C LEU A 269 2.10 -11.37 9.09
N TYR A 270 1.25 -10.42 9.47
CA TYR A 270 1.60 -9.43 10.51
C TYR A 270 1.74 -10.04 11.90
N CYS A 271 1.11 -11.19 12.18
CA CYS A 271 1.25 -11.83 13.48
C CYS A 271 2.69 -12.23 13.82
N PHE A 272 3.59 -12.33 12.83
CA PHE A 272 5.02 -12.55 13.08
C PHE A 272 5.93 -11.46 12.51
N LYS A 273 5.49 -10.65 11.54
CA LYS A 273 6.27 -9.51 11.01
C LYS A 273 6.00 -8.19 11.75
N HIS A 274 4.77 -7.99 12.24
CA HIS A 274 4.33 -6.79 12.97
C HIS A 274 3.43 -7.15 14.18
N PRO A 275 3.88 -8.04 15.09
CA PRO A 275 3.04 -8.57 16.16
C PRO A 275 2.55 -7.49 17.14
N LYS A 276 3.37 -6.46 17.39
CA LYS A 276 3.03 -5.37 18.32
C LYS A 276 1.93 -4.50 17.75
N GLU A 277 2.05 -4.11 16.49
CA GLU A 277 1.06 -3.30 15.77
C GLU A 277 -0.27 -4.04 15.65
N LEU A 278 -0.23 -5.35 15.40
CA LEU A 278 -1.43 -6.19 15.34
C LEU A 278 -2.14 -6.26 16.70
N GLU A 279 -1.40 -6.52 17.79
CA GLU A 279 -2.00 -6.58 19.13
C GLU A 279 -2.51 -5.22 19.61
N ASN A 280 -1.77 -4.14 19.34
CA ASN A 280 -2.22 -2.78 19.62
C ASN A 280 -3.52 -2.47 18.89
N THR A 281 -3.62 -2.84 17.61
CA THR A 281 -4.85 -2.62 16.83
C THR A 281 -6.03 -3.37 17.41
N LYS A 282 -5.85 -4.66 17.74
CA LYS A 282 -6.89 -5.46 18.41
C LYS A 282 -7.31 -4.84 19.73
N THR A 283 -6.34 -4.37 20.52
CA THR A 283 -6.58 -3.70 21.80
C THR A 283 -7.39 -2.42 21.63
N LEU A 284 -7.07 -1.57 20.64
CA LEU A 284 -7.84 -0.36 20.36
C LEU A 284 -9.30 -0.65 20.01
N PHE A 285 -9.57 -1.68 19.21
CA PHE A 285 -10.95 -2.10 18.91
C PHE A 285 -11.71 -2.63 20.14
N ARG A 286 -11.02 -3.10 21.19
CA ARG A 286 -11.67 -3.47 22.47
C ARG A 286 -12.12 -2.25 23.26
N TYR A 287 -11.42 -1.13 23.15
CA TYR A 287 -11.65 0.06 23.98
C TYR A 287 -12.46 1.16 23.28
N PHE A 288 -12.39 1.26 21.95
CA PHE A 288 -13.03 2.34 21.18
C PHE A 288 -14.30 1.89 20.46
N SER A 289 -15.32 2.76 20.43
CA SER A 289 -16.56 2.52 19.67
C SER A 289 -16.31 2.55 18.16
N CYS A 290 -17.22 1.96 17.38
CA CYS A 290 -17.15 2.04 15.91
C CYS A 290 -17.14 3.49 15.41
N ASP A 291 -17.93 4.38 16.02
CA ASP A 291 -17.95 5.81 15.67
C ASP A 291 -16.58 6.48 15.85
N TYR A 292 -15.84 6.09 16.90
CA TYR A 292 -14.49 6.60 17.14
C TYR A 292 -13.52 6.14 16.06
N ILE A 293 -13.60 4.86 15.67
CA ILE A 293 -12.74 4.29 14.64
C ILE A 293 -13.00 4.93 13.28
N GLU A 294 -14.27 5.19 12.93
CA GLU A 294 -14.61 5.87 11.68
C GLU A 294 -14.17 7.34 11.69
N TYR A 295 -14.29 8.02 12.84
CA TYR A 295 -13.75 9.37 13.00
C TYR A 295 -12.22 9.40 12.84
N PHE A 296 -11.50 8.46 13.48
CA PHE A 296 -10.06 8.29 13.31
C PHE A 296 -9.66 8.13 11.83
N LYS A 297 -10.39 7.29 11.08
CA LYS A 297 -10.14 7.10 9.64
C LYS A 297 -10.33 8.40 8.85
N SER A 298 -11.37 9.17 9.15
CA SER A 298 -11.63 10.45 8.50
C SER A 298 -10.51 11.48 8.70
N VAL A 299 -9.87 11.46 9.87
CA VAL A 299 -8.71 12.32 10.19
C VAL A 299 -7.47 11.84 9.45
N VAL A 300 -7.23 10.53 9.40
CA VAL A 300 -6.13 9.95 8.61
C VAL A 300 -6.28 10.29 7.13
N ASP A 301 -7.51 10.31 6.61
CA ASP A 301 -7.80 10.71 5.23
C ASP A 301 -7.55 12.19 4.95
N GLY A 302 -7.51 13.03 5.99
CA GLY A 302 -7.39 14.49 5.88
C GLY A 302 -8.74 15.18 5.63
N ASN A 303 -9.86 14.49 5.87
CA ASN A 303 -11.20 15.03 5.67
C ASN A 303 -11.68 15.88 6.87
N VAL A 304 -11.07 15.68 8.04
CA VAL A 304 -11.42 16.38 9.29
C VAL A 304 -10.15 16.78 10.03
N ASP A 305 -10.22 17.94 10.71
CA ASP A 305 -9.12 18.44 11.56
C ASP A 305 -8.83 17.48 12.73
N SER A 306 -7.55 17.28 13.02
CA SER A 306 -7.08 16.45 14.12
C SER A 306 -7.29 17.09 15.50
N GLN A 307 -7.64 18.38 15.57
CA GLN A 307 -7.86 19.09 16.84
C GLN A 307 -8.88 18.39 17.75
N TYR A 308 -9.98 17.88 17.18
CA TYR A 308 -10.98 17.13 17.95
C TYR A 308 -10.52 15.72 18.35
N MET A 309 -9.58 15.09 17.63
CA MET A 309 -8.97 13.82 18.08
C MET A 309 -8.22 14.01 19.39
N TYR A 310 -7.44 15.09 19.53
CA TYR A 310 -6.71 15.39 20.76
C TYR A 310 -7.67 15.60 21.94
N GLU A 311 -8.74 16.37 21.75
CA GLU A 311 -9.79 16.56 22.77
C GLU A 311 -10.49 15.24 23.15
N LEU A 312 -10.67 14.33 22.18
CA LEU A 312 -11.34 13.05 22.38
C LEU A 312 -10.41 12.03 23.07
N PHE A 313 -9.13 12.00 22.70
CA PHE A 313 -8.09 11.22 23.38
C PHE A 313 -7.96 11.65 24.85
N GLU A 314 -7.93 12.96 25.10
CA GLU A 314 -7.98 13.51 26.46
C GLU A 314 -9.23 13.03 27.21
N ARG A 315 -10.42 13.06 26.61
CA ARG A 315 -11.66 12.60 27.27
C ARG A 315 -11.69 11.10 27.58
N VAL A 316 -11.11 10.26 26.72
CA VAL A 316 -11.11 8.80 26.90
C VAL A 316 -10.04 8.36 27.90
N PHE A 317 -8.84 8.96 27.85
CA PHE A 317 -7.72 8.60 28.73
C PHE A 317 -7.72 9.36 30.06
N LEU A 318 -8.33 10.55 30.16
CA LEU A 318 -8.47 11.29 31.43
C LEU A 318 -9.74 10.92 32.20
N CYS A 319 -10.56 9.97 31.72
CA CYS A 319 -11.67 9.42 32.49
C CYS A 319 -11.18 8.41 33.54
N GLU A 320 -10.16 8.77 34.32
CA GLU A 320 -9.96 8.21 35.64
C GLU A 320 -10.95 8.90 36.57
N TYR A 321 -11.91 8.18 37.15
CA TYR A 321 -12.64 8.77 38.28
C TYR A 321 -12.75 7.80 39.45
N GLU A 322 -12.09 8.20 40.53
CA GLU A 322 -12.43 7.79 41.88
C GLU A 322 -13.91 8.07 42.14
N LYS A 323 -14.68 7.02 42.40
CA LYS A 323 -16.02 7.05 43.02
C LYS A 323 -17.04 8.03 42.40
N ASN A 324 -17.83 7.50 41.47
CA ASN A 324 -19.23 7.87 41.19
C ASN A 324 -19.59 9.31 40.74
N ASN A 325 -18.66 10.23 40.48
CA ASN A 325 -19.00 11.55 39.93
C ASN A 325 -18.00 12.03 38.86
N CYS A 326 -18.05 11.40 37.68
CA CYS A 326 -17.36 11.89 36.48
C CYS A 326 -17.91 13.27 36.07
N SER A 327 -17.11 14.33 36.27
CA SER A 327 -17.47 15.73 35.95
C SER A 327 -17.69 15.98 34.46
N ILE A 328 -17.19 15.09 33.60
CA ILE A 328 -17.26 15.18 32.14
C ILE A 328 -18.52 14.49 31.58
N CYS A 329 -18.93 13.37 32.16
CA CYS A 329 -19.97 12.49 31.61
C CYS A 329 -21.29 12.46 32.40
N LYS A 330 -21.39 13.23 33.50
CA LYS A 330 -22.61 13.41 34.32
C LYS A 330 -23.37 12.10 34.67
N GLY A 331 -22.68 10.97 34.71
CA GLY A 331 -23.25 9.69 35.12
C GLY A 331 -24.00 8.89 34.07
N GLU A 332 -24.07 9.31 32.80
CA GLU A 332 -24.70 8.49 31.75
C GLU A 332 -23.64 7.65 31.01
N ARG A 333 -23.45 6.41 31.50
CA ARG A 333 -22.65 5.31 30.90
C ARG A 333 -21.13 5.34 31.10
N CYS A 334 -20.67 5.47 32.35
CA CYS A 334 -19.30 5.06 32.68
C CYS A 334 -19.21 3.51 32.64
N LYS A 335 -18.58 2.94 31.62
CA LYS A 335 -18.39 1.49 31.45
C LYS A 335 -16.97 1.01 31.81
N CYS A 336 -16.25 1.73 32.67
CA CYS A 336 -14.98 1.27 33.23
C CYS A 336 -15.20 0.80 34.67
N ILE A 337 -15.29 -0.52 34.88
CA ILE A 337 -15.28 -1.15 36.21
C ILE A 337 -13.90 -1.81 36.36
N TYR A 338 -13.11 -1.47 37.38
CA TYR A 338 -12.81 -2.34 38.54
C TYR A 338 -11.93 -1.67 39.61
N LYS A 339 -12.19 -2.11 40.85
CA LYS A 339 -11.85 -1.57 42.17
C LYS A 339 -10.38 -1.76 42.57
N GLN A 340 -9.77 -0.75 43.18
CA GLN A 340 -8.81 -0.97 44.27
C GLN A 340 -9.57 -1.11 45.61
N ARG A 341 -9.38 -2.23 46.30
CA ARG A 341 -9.65 -2.35 47.74
C ARG A 341 -8.31 -2.64 48.44
N GLY A 342 -7.80 -1.59 49.09
CA GLY A 342 -7.23 -1.59 50.44
C GLY A 342 -6.02 -2.45 50.73
N LEU A 343 -4.88 -1.81 50.98
CA LEU A 343 -4.01 -2.14 52.11
C LEU A 343 -3.58 -0.81 52.75
N ASN A 344 -4.30 -0.43 53.82
CA ASN A 344 -3.72 0.32 54.93
C ASN A 344 -3.02 -0.72 55.82
N GLU A 345 -1.84 -0.34 56.32
CA GLU A 345 -0.92 -1.04 57.24
C GLU A 345 0.05 -2.07 56.61
#